data_AF-A0A939WT31-F1
#
_entry.id   AF-A0A939WT31-F1
#
_cell.length_a   1.000
_cell.length_b   1.000
_cell.length_c   1.000
_cell.angle_alpha   90.00
_cell.angle_beta   90.00
_cell.angle_gamma   90.00
#
_symmetry.space_group_name_H-M   'P 1'
#
loop_
_entity.id
_entity.type
_entity.pdbx_description
1 polymer ?
#
loop_
_entity_poly.entity_id
_entity_poly.type
_entity_poly.pdbx_seq_one_letter_code
_entity_poly.pdbx_strand_id
1 'polypeptide(L)'
;MSRVGTMFFKTPGLVTRRGVHAMQRAMWIEHLEEERAAAGLQPLTDSEIDEEFEQSVDLIFTDDHVLIRPDPDNMELAFRADEELQKLVNKRKVRFLNTHTAKVRNALRARGENWRMAREPISQEDMARIVLDSRVAIGEKPIYYYNQAVGTRYVTAGSYDMVSKLSADEFRAQVREVVSFLKKRNRMGHPEIDLFPTTTPIEVKKAFREIDVDALDDAALRAAVDKVAQDWRVSLPAELREESVDNFDWRNAMCAAV
;
A
#
# COMPACT_ATOMS: atom_id res chain seq x y z
N MET A 1 -14.84 -0.48 -5.07
CA MET A 1 -14.82 -0.90 -3.65
C MET A 1 -13.42 -0.59 -3.10
N SER A 2 -13.24 -0.29 -1.80
CA SER A 2 -11.89 -0.13 -1.27
C SER A 2 -11.18 -1.50 -1.24
N ARG A 3 -9.93 -1.56 -1.70
CA ARG A 3 -9.10 -2.77 -1.61
C ARG A 3 -8.44 -2.93 -0.24
N VAL A 4 -8.59 -1.94 0.65
CA VAL A 4 -8.02 -1.95 1.99
C VAL A 4 -9.05 -1.58 3.04
N GLY A 5 -8.87 -2.08 4.25
CA GLY A 5 -9.60 -1.65 5.44
C GLY A 5 -8.73 -1.71 6.67
N THR A 6 -9.16 -1.08 7.75
CA THR A 6 -8.48 -1.16 9.04
C THR A 6 -9.53 -1.37 10.12
N MET A 7 -9.32 -2.40 10.95
CA MET A 7 -10.19 -2.75 12.07
C MET A 7 -9.56 -2.23 13.36
N PHE A 8 -10.36 -1.61 14.23
CA PHE A 8 -9.95 -1.00 15.48
C PHE A 8 -10.56 -1.75 16.66
N PHE A 9 -9.79 -1.90 17.73
CA PHE A 9 -10.16 -2.72 18.89
C PHE A 9 -10.14 -1.98 20.22
N LYS A 10 -9.48 -0.82 20.32
CA LYS A 10 -9.58 0.06 21.49
C LYS A 10 -10.98 0.67 21.52
N THR A 11 -11.32 1.42 20.49
CA THR A 11 -12.72 1.71 20.16
C THR A 11 -13.14 0.80 19.00
N PRO A 12 -14.11 -0.12 19.18
CA PRO A 12 -14.46 -1.09 18.15
C PRO A 12 -14.99 -0.45 16.87
N GLY A 13 -14.34 -0.73 15.74
CA GLY A 13 -14.75 -0.20 14.45
C GLY A 13 -14.08 -0.86 13.26
N LEU A 14 -14.66 -0.70 12.07
CA LEU A 14 -14.08 -1.14 10.81
C LEU A 14 -14.23 -0.04 9.76
N VAL A 15 -13.12 0.46 9.25
CA VAL A 15 -13.09 1.45 8.16
C VAL A 15 -12.74 0.74 6.85
N THR A 16 -13.55 0.97 5.82
CA THR A 16 -13.43 0.35 4.47
C THR A 16 -13.54 1.39 3.34
N ARG A 17 -13.10 2.62 3.62
CA ARG A 17 -13.17 3.76 2.68
C ARG A 17 -12.07 3.66 1.62
N ARG A 18 -12.20 4.33 0.48
CA ARG A 18 -11.14 4.35 -0.54
C ARG A 18 -9.87 5.03 0.03
N GLY A 19 -8.69 4.62 -0.43
CA GLY A 19 -7.41 5.20 -0.04
C GLY A 19 -6.43 4.17 0.52
N VAL A 20 -5.60 4.61 1.47
CA VAL A 20 -4.55 3.79 2.10
C VAL A 20 -4.85 3.57 3.58
N HIS A 21 -4.17 2.63 4.25
CA HIS A 21 -4.36 2.37 5.69
C HIS A 21 -4.12 3.60 6.57
N ALA A 22 -3.14 4.45 6.22
CA ALA A 22 -2.94 5.72 6.92
C ALA A 22 -4.18 6.65 6.84
N MET A 23 -4.88 6.67 5.70
CA MET A 23 -6.13 7.41 5.56
C MET A 23 -7.28 6.73 6.32
N GLN A 24 -7.35 5.39 6.35
CA GLN A 24 -8.34 4.67 7.18
C GLN A 24 -8.23 5.08 8.64
N ARG A 25 -6.99 5.17 9.14
CA ARG A 25 -6.68 5.63 10.50
C ARG A 25 -7.08 7.08 10.73
N ALA A 26 -6.71 7.99 9.83
CA ALA A 26 -7.13 9.40 9.94
C ALA A 26 -8.66 9.54 9.97
N MET A 27 -9.38 8.86 9.06
CA MET A 27 -10.84 8.86 9.03
C MET A 27 -11.47 8.27 10.30
N TRP A 28 -10.81 7.30 10.95
CA TRP A 28 -11.27 6.77 12.23
C TRP A 28 -11.14 7.81 13.34
N ILE A 29 -10.00 8.50 13.43
CA ILE A 29 -9.80 9.56 14.44
C ILE A 29 -10.77 10.71 14.22
N GLU A 30 -10.95 11.18 12.98
CA GLU A 30 -11.94 12.21 12.65
C GLU A 30 -13.34 11.81 13.13
N HIS A 31 -13.75 10.56 12.90
CA HIS A 31 -15.04 10.06 13.37
C HIS A 31 -15.15 10.06 14.91
N LEU A 32 -14.11 9.61 15.62
CA LEU A 32 -14.11 9.62 17.10
C LEU A 32 -14.12 11.03 17.67
N GLU A 33 -13.43 11.97 17.03
CA GLU A 33 -13.44 13.38 17.43
C GLU A 33 -14.80 14.03 17.20
N GLU A 34 -15.49 13.72 16.10
CA GLU A 34 -16.86 14.16 15.86
C GLU A 34 -17.82 13.63 16.94
N GLU A 35 -17.71 12.34 17.31
CA GLU A 35 -18.52 11.75 18.38
C GLU A 35 -18.24 12.39 19.74
N ARG A 36 -16.97 12.64 20.08
CA ARG A 36 -16.59 13.33 21.32
C ARG A 36 -17.09 14.75 21.35
N ALA A 37 -16.97 15.49 20.24
CA ALA A 37 -17.48 16.85 20.13
C ALA A 37 -19.00 16.91 20.32
N ALA A 38 -19.74 15.97 19.70
CA ALA A 38 -21.18 15.84 19.89
C ALA A 38 -21.57 15.52 21.35
N ALA A 39 -20.72 14.79 22.06
CA ALA A 39 -20.87 14.48 23.48
C ALA A 39 -20.31 15.56 24.43
N GLY A 40 -19.75 16.66 23.91
CA GLY A 40 -19.13 17.73 24.71
C GLY A 40 -17.84 17.31 25.43
N LEU A 41 -17.19 16.25 24.96
CA LEU A 41 -15.93 15.74 25.48
C LEU A 41 -14.73 16.46 24.84
N GLN A 42 -13.59 16.42 25.52
CA GLN A 42 -12.34 16.92 24.94
C GLN A 42 -11.90 16.06 23.76
N PRO A 43 -11.21 16.65 22.76
CA PRO A 43 -10.58 15.91 21.66
C PRO A 43 -9.63 14.82 22.17
N LEU A 44 -9.31 13.87 21.30
CA LEU A 44 -8.34 12.83 21.62
C LEU A 44 -6.95 13.46 21.80
N THR A 45 -6.22 12.98 22.79
CA THR A 45 -4.79 13.27 22.96
C THR A 45 -3.95 12.43 22.01
N ASP A 46 -2.72 12.87 21.72
CA ASP A 46 -1.77 12.11 20.89
C ASP A 46 -1.57 10.67 21.41
N SER A 47 -1.48 10.50 22.73
CA SER A 47 -1.37 9.18 23.36
C SER A 47 -2.63 8.32 23.14
N GLU A 48 -3.82 8.91 23.17
CA GLU A 48 -5.05 8.16 22.91
C GLU A 48 -5.12 7.72 21.44
N ILE A 49 -4.65 8.56 20.51
CA ILE A 49 -4.57 8.29 19.07
C ILE A 49 -3.57 7.15 18.81
N ASP A 50 -2.39 7.21 19.41
CA ASP A 50 -1.37 6.17 19.28
C ASP A 50 -1.91 4.82 19.75
N GLU A 51 -2.61 4.78 20.87
CA GLU A 51 -3.24 3.55 21.37
C GLU A 51 -4.36 3.03 20.44
N GLU A 52 -5.16 3.90 19.81
CA GLU A 52 -6.14 3.49 18.79
C GLU A 52 -5.42 2.80 17.62
N PHE A 53 -4.29 3.37 17.19
CA PHE A 53 -3.50 2.81 16.10
C PHE A 53 -2.82 1.51 16.50
N GLU A 54 -2.24 1.43 17.69
CA GLU A 54 -1.63 0.22 18.23
C GLU A 54 -2.61 -0.93 18.33
N GLN A 55 -3.87 -0.64 18.68
CA GLN A 55 -4.97 -1.59 18.75
C GLN A 55 -5.75 -1.69 17.43
N SER A 56 -5.07 -1.55 16.29
CA SER A 56 -5.68 -1.71 14.96
C SER A 56 -5.00 -2.75 14.08
N VAL A 57 -5.76 -3.38 13.19
CA VAL A 57 -5.30 -4.40 12.24
C VAL A 57 -5.66 -3.99 10.82
N ASP A 58 -4.64 -3.96 9.96
CA ASP A 58 -4.78 -3.67 8.55
C ASP A 58 -5.26 -4.91 7.78
N LEU A 59 -6.25 -4.70 6.90
CA LEU A 59 -6.91 -5.72 6.08
C LEU A 59 -6.82 -5.39 4.59
N ILE A 60 -6.67 -6.41 3.76
CA ILE A 60 -6.73 -6.28 2.30
C ILE A 60 -7.89 -7.12 1.78
N PHE A 61 -8.67 -6.54 0.87
CA PHE A 61 -9.81 -7.19 0.25
C PHE A 61 -9.48 -7.54 -1.20
N THR A 62 -9.61 -8.82 -1.53
CA THR A 62 -9.63 -9.32 -2.91
C THR A 62 -11.02 -9.85 -3.24
N ASP A 63 -11.24 -10.23 -4.50
CA ASP A 63 -12.53 -10.78 -4.92
C ASP A 63 -12.87 -12.08 -4.16
N ASP A 64 -11.85 -12.84 -3.77
CA ASP A 64 -12.02 -14.15 -3.13
C ASP A 64 -11.79 -14.15 -1.61
N HIS A 65 -10.96 -13.24 -1.09
CA HIS A 65 -10.42 -13.33 0.26
C HIS A 65 -10.38 -11.99 1.02
N VAL A 66 -10.43 -12.11 2.34
CA VAL A 66 -10.01 -11.06 3.28
C VAL A 66 -8.65 -11.46 3.85
N LEU A 67 -7.65 -10.64 3.61
CA LEU A 67 -6.27 -10.89 4.00
C LEU A 67 -5.95 -10.04 5.23
N ILE A 68 -5.63 -10.68 6.34
CA ILE A 68 -5.15 -10.03 7.56
C ILE A 68 -3.66 -9.76 7.39
N ARG A 69 -3.21 -8.52 7.67
CA ARG A 69 -1.79 -8.17 7.74
C ARG A 69 -1.35 -8.22 9.21
N PRO A 70 -0.77 -9.35 9.68
CA PRO A 70 -0.38 -9.48 11.07
C PRO A 70 0.86 -8.64 11.38
N ASP A 71 0.89 -8.10 12.59
CA ASP A 71 2.12 -7.69 13.26
C ASP A 71 2.80 -8.94 13.85
N PRO A 72 4.00 -9.32 13.40
CA PRO A 72 4.72 -10.49 13.92
C PRO A 72 5.00 -10.43 15.42
N ASP A 73 5.04 -9.23 16.01
CA ASP A 73 5.27 -9.00 17.44
C ASP A 73 3.96 -8.92 18.24
N ASN A 74 2.81 -8.88 17.57
CA ASN A 74 1.49 -8.86 18.18
C ASN A 74 0.48 -9.75 17.43
N MET A 75 0.76 -11.05 17.39
CA MET A 75 -0.10 -12.04 16.72
C MET A 75 -1.49 -12.19 17.36
N GLU A 76 -1.62 -11.93 18.66
CA GLU A 76 -2.91 -11.97 19.37
C GLU A 76 -3.91 -10.99 18.77
N LEU A 77 -3.46 -9.78 18.39
CA LEU A 77 -4.32 -8.79 17.75
C LEU A 77 -4.81 -9.26 16.38
N ALA A 78 -3.94 -9.91 15.59
CA ALA A 78 -4.32 -10.50 14.31
C ALA A 78 -5.33 -11.65 14.46
N PHE A 79 -5.22 -12.42 15.54
CA PHE A 79 -6.17 -13.48 15.87
C PHE A 79 -7.52 -12.96 16.35
N ARG A 80 -7.52 -11.86 17.11
CA ARG A 80 -8.75 -11.15 17.46
C ARG A 80 -9.47 -10.63 16.22
N ALA A 81 -8.73 -10.09 15.24
CA ALA A 81 -9.29 -9.68 13.95
C ALA A 81 -9.89 -10.85 13.16
N ASP A 82 -9.23 -12.00 13.16
CA ASP A 82 -9.78 -13.21 12.55
C ASP A 82 -11.12 -13.61 13.18
N GLU A 83 -11.23 -13.57 14.51
CA GLU A 83 -12.46 -13.90 15.23
C GLU A 83 -13.61 -12.93 14.93
N GLU A 84 -13.33 -11.63 14.84
CA GLU A 84 -14.32 -10.63 14.43
C GLU A 84 -14.73 -10.80 12.96
N LEU A 85 -13.77 -11.04 12.06
CA LEU A 85 -14.07 -11.25 10.63
C LEU A 85 -14.92 -12.50 10.40
N GLN A 86 -14.75 -13.56 11.18
CA GLN A 86 -15.57 -14.77 11.07
C GLN A 86 -17.06 -14.54 11.36
N LYS A 87 -17.43 -13.41 12.00
CA LYS A 87 -18.82 -12.99 12.17
C LYS A 87 -19.41 -12.40 10.89
N LEU A 88 -18.57 -11.93 9.98
CA LEU A 88 -18.95 -11.23 8.74
C LEU A 88 -18.76 -12.08 7.49
N VAL A 89 -17.73 -12.93 7.47
CA VAL A 89 -17.35 -13.75 6.33
C VAL A 89 -17.03 -15.19 6.74
N ASN A 90 -17.14 -16.11 5.78
CA ASN A 90 -16.75 -17.50 6.03
C ASN A 90 -15.26 -17.57 6.38
N LYS A 91 -14.89 -18.31 7.44
CA LYS A 91 -13.50 -18.54 7.87
C LYS A 91 -12.55 -18.96 6.73
N ARG A 92 -13.05 -19.69 5.73
CA ARG A 92 -12.26 -20.11 4.55
C ARG A 92 -11.83 -18.95 3.64
N LYS A 93 -12.51 -17.81 3.72
CA LYS A 93 -12.15 -16.59 3.00
C LYS A 93 -11.12 -15.74 3.75
N VAL A 94 -10.85 -16.02 5.02
CA VAL A 94 -9.87 -15.27 5.81
C VAL A 94 -8.49 -15.93 5.69
N ARG A 95 -7.49 -15.16 5.26
CA ARG A 95 -6.09 -15.60 5.17
C ARG A 95 -5.18 -14.63 5.91
N PHE A 96 -3.97 -15.09 6.25
CA PHE A 96 -2.94 -14.29 6.89
C PHE A 96 -1.78 -14.03 5.93
N LEU A 97 -1.38 -12.77 5.83
CA LEU A 97 -0.17 -12.32 5.10
C LEU A 97 1.08 -12.45 5.97
N ASN A 98 2.23 -12.00 5.44
CA ASN A 98 3.53 -12.00 6.13
C ASN A 98 3.99 -13.39 6.61
N THR A 99 3.58 -14.44 5.90
CA THR A 99 3.89 -15.84 6.19
C THR A 99 5.35 -16.21 5.87
N HIS A 100 6.12 -15.29 5.28
CA HIS A 100 7.57 -15.40 5.21
C HIS A 100 8.24 -15.19 6.59
N THR A 101 7.58 -14.53 7.55
CA THR A 101 8.10 -14.35 8.92
C THR A 101 7.89 -15.60 9.76
N ALA A 102 8.95 -16.09 10.41
CA ALA A 102 8.89 -17.29 11.27
C ALA A 102 7.89 -17.15 12.43
N LYS A 103 7.79 -15.96 13.04
CA LYS A 103 6.84 -15.66 14.13
C LYS A 103 5.38 -15.90 13.69
N VAL A 104 5.00 -15.33 12.55
CA VAL A 104 3.66 -15.51 11.96
C VAL A 104 3.39 -16.99 11.65
N ARG A 105 4.33 -17.67 10.97
CA ARG A 105 4.17 -19.11 10.66
C ARG A 105 4.02 -19.97 11.89
N ASN A 106 4.85 -19.75 12.90
CA ASN A 106 4.84 -20.56 14.12
C ASN A 106 3.55 -20.33 14.91
N ALA A 107 3.05 -19.09 14.98
CA ALA A 107 1.78 -18.77 15.63
C ALA A 107 0.60 -19.45 14.91
N LEU A 108 0.54 -19.41 13.57
CA LEU A 108 -0.47 -20.12 12.80
C LEU A 108 -0.38 -21.64 12.97
N ARG A 109 0.84 -22.18 12.98
CA ARG A 109 1.09 -23.60 13.20
C ARG A 109 0.60 -24.06 14.57
N ALA A 110 0.86 -23.28 15.62
CA ALA A 110 0.41 -23.58 16.98
C ALA A 110 -1.12 -23.67 17.09
N ARG A 111 -1.87 -22.92 16.28
CA ARG A 111 -3.34 -22.98 16.21
C ARG A 111 -3.88 -24.03 15.23
N GLY A 112 -3.03 -24.76 14.50
CA GLY A 112 -3.45 -25.68 13.44
C GLY A 112 -3.95 -24.97 12.16
N GLU A 113 -3.57 -23.71 11.96
CA GLU A 113 -4.12 -22.83 10.92
C GLU A 113 -3.19 -22.62 9.73
N ASN A 114 -2.26 -23.56 9.48
CA ASN A 114 -1.32 -23.48 8.36
C ASN A 114 -2.02 -23.34 7.00
N TRP A 115 -3.20 -23.94 6.85
CA TRP A 115 -3.99 -23.86 5.62
C TRP A 115 -4.49 -22.44 5.33
N ARG A 116 -4.44 -21.51 6.30
CA ARG A 116 -4.84 -20.09 6.17
C ARG A 116 -3.69 -19.14 5.87
N MET A 117 -2.46 -19.65 5.72
CA MET A 117 -1.37 -18.86 5.17
C MET A 117 -1.73 -18.42 3.74
N ALA A 118 -1.59 -17.13 3.43
CA ALA A 118 -1.69 -16.65 2.06
C ALA A 118 -0.63 -17.40 1.22
N ARG A 119 -1.06 -17.93 0.08
CA ARG A 119 -0.20 -18.73 -0.80
C ARG A 119 0.72 -17.80 -1.59
N GLU A 120 1.97 -18.21 -1.70
CA GLU A 120 2.88 -17.63 -2.69
C GLU A 120 2.45 -18.10 -4.09
N PRO A 121 2.66 -17.27 -5.13
CA PRO A 121 2.36 -17.64 -6.50
C PRO A 121 3.27 -18.79 -6.96
N ILE A 122 2.67 -19.82 -7.54
CA ILE A 122 3.37 -21.04 -7.98
C ILE A 122 3.46 -21.16 -9.50
N SER A 123 2.61 -20.43 -10.24
CA SER A 123 2.57 -20.44 -11.70
C SER A 123 2.79 -19.05 -12.29
N GLN A 124 3.15 -18.98 -13.58
CA GLN A 124 3.33 -17.70 -14.27
C GLN A 124 2.02 -16.90 -14.35
N GLU A 125 0.90 -17.60 -14.53
CA GLU A 125 -0.44 -17.00 -14.52
C GLU A 125 -0.79 -16.43 -13.14
N ASP A 126 -0.45 -17.13 -12.06
CA ASP A 126 -0.63 -16.62 -10.70
C ASP A 126 0.21 -15.36 -10.45
N MET A 127 1.48 -15.37 -10.87
CA MET A 127 2.36 -14.20 -10.74
C MET A 127 1.82 -13.00 -11.52
N ALA A 128 1.40 -13.22 -12.78
CA ALA A 128 0.82 -12.16 -13.59
C ALA A 128 -0.45 -11.59 -12.95
N ARG A 129 -1.35 -12.46 -12.47
CA ARG A 129 -2.57 -12.06 -11.77
C ARG A 129 -2.25 -11.25 -10.51
N ILE A 130 -1.34 -11.70 -9.66
CA ILE A 130 -0.93 -10.95 -8.46
C ILE A 130 -0.42 -9.56 -8.85
N VAL A 131 0.46 -9.45 -9.84
CA VAL A 131 0.99 -8.15 -10.27
C VAL A 131 -0.12 -7.22 -10.78
N LEU A 132 -1.06 -7.74 -11.57
CA LEU A 132 -2.20 -6.97 -12.08
C LEU A 132 -3.15 -6.54 -10.95
N ASP A 133 -3.44 -7.44 -10.01
CA ASP A 133 -4.31 -7.20 -8.86
C ASP A 133 -3.67 -6.29 -7.81
N SER A 134 -2.34 -6.18 -7.78
CA SER A 134 -1.64 -5.23 -6.93
C SER A 134 -1.76 -3.79 -7.41
N ARG A 135 -2.32 -3.55 -8.62
CA ARG A 135 -2.47 -2.20 -9.17
C ARG A 135 -3.56 -1.41 -8.44
N VAL A 136 -3.19 -0.31 -7.79
CA VAL A 136 -4.09 0.53 -6.97
C VAL A 136 -3.90 2.02 -7.21
N ALA A 137 -4.91 2.80 -6.85
CA ALA A 137 -4.83 4.25 -6.71
C ALA A 137 -4.68 4.63 -5.22
N ILE A 138 -4.15 5.83 -4.96
CA ILE A 138 -4.20 6.45 -3.63
C ILE A 138 -5.40 7.42 -3.60
N GLY A 139 -5.26 8.58 -4.25
CA GLY A 139 -6.31 9.55 -4.54
C GLY A 139 -6.52 9.76 -6.03
N GLU A 140 -5.44 9.72 -6.82
CA GLU A 140 -5.46 10.00 -8.26
C GLU A 140 -5.61 8.71 -9.12
N LYS A 141 -4.81 8.53 -10.18
CA LYS A 141 -4.89 7.39 -11.10
C LYS A 141 -4.27 6.13 -10.48
N PRO A 142 -4.72 4.93 -10.88
CA PRO A 142 -4.17 3.68 -10.37
C PRO A 142 -2.82 3.36 -11.02
N ILE A 143 -1.75 4.03 -10.62
CA ILE A 143 -0.39 3.86 -11.19
C ILE A 143 0.56 3.09 -10.27
N TYR A 144 0.07 2.58 -9.14
CA TYR A 144 0.90 1.99 -8.12
C TYR A 144 0.71 0.48 -8.03
N TYR A 145 1.80 -0.24 -7.85
CA TYR A 145 1.80 -1.65 -7.48
C TYR A 145 1.97 -1.77 -5.96
N TYR A 146 0.91 -2.18 -5.28
CA TYR A 146 0.87 -2.25 -3.82
C TYR A 146 1.52 -3.52 -3.29
N ASN A 147 2.58 -3.35 -2.49
CA ASN A 147 3.15 -4.43 -1.71
C ASN A 147 2.32 -4.67 -0.45
N GLN A 148 1.65 -5.82 -0.42
CA GLN A 148 0.73 -6.18 0.65
C GLN A 148 1.44 -6.48 1.98
N ALA A 149 2.70 -6.91 1.90
CA ALA A 149 3.50 -7.29 3.06
C ALA A 149 4.05 -6.07 3.82
N VAL A 150 4.72 -5.15 3.11
CA VAL A 150 5.37 -3.98 3.72
C VAL A 150 4.54 -2.70 3.66
N GLY A 151 3.49 -2.68 2.83
CA GLY A 151 2.61 -1.52 2.67
C GLY A 151 3.14 -0.45 1.71
N THR A 152 4.29 -0.68 1.08
CA THR A 152 4.90 0.22 0.07
C THR A 152 4.13 0.16 -1.24
N ARG A 153 3.95 1.30 -1.90
CA ARG A 153 3.42 1.39 -3.26
C ARG A 153 4.55 1.66 -4.25
N TYR A 154 4.76 0.76 -5.18
CA TYR A 154 5.77 0.93 -6.21
C TYR A 154 5.20 1.65 -7.42
N VAL A 155 5.85 2.71 -7.86
CA VAL A 155 5.64 3.30 -9.19
C VAL A 155 6.74 2.78 -10.10
N THR A 156 6.41 2.62 -11.39
CA THR A 156 7.35 2.14 -12.42
C THR A 156 7.61 3.22 -13.46
N ALA A 157 8.69 3.09 -14.24
CA ALA A 157 9.02 4.08 -15.25
C ALA A 157 7.98 4.07 -16.39
N GLY A 158 7.41 2.92 -16.71
CA GLY A 158 6.29 2.75 -17.65
C GLY A 158 4.97 3.33 -17.14
N SER A 159 4.76 3.39 -15.82
CA SER A 159 3.60 4.08 -15.25
C SER A 159 3.58 5.57 -15.62
N TYR A 160 4.76 6.16 -15.88
CA TYR A 160 4.87 7.53 -16.35
C TYR A 160 4.19 7.75 -17.72
N ASP A 161 4.18 6.77 -18.61
CA ASP A 161 3.54 6.93 -19.94
C ASP A 161 2.04 7.15 -19.85
N MET A 162 1.43 6.71 -18.76
CA MET A 162 0.03 7.01 -18.48
C MET A 162 -0.12 8.40 -17.89
N VAL A 163 0.73 8.77 -16.94
CA VAL A 163 0.72 10.09 -16.31
C VAL A 163 0.96 11.18 -17.37
N SER A 164 1.91 10.96 -18.28
CA SER A 164 2.29 11.89 -19.35
C SER A 164 1.16 12.15 -20.37
N LYS A 165 0.08 11.36 -20.37
CA LYS A 165 -1.08 11.56 -21.25
C LYS A 165 -2.24 12.28 -20.57
N LEU A 166 -2.10 12.62 -19.29
CA LEU A 166 -3.13 13.34 -18.52
C LEU A 166 -3.23 14.81 -18.97
N SER A 167 -4.40 15.41 -18.69
CA SER A 167 -4.57 16.86 -18.78
C SER A 167 -3.64 17.58 -17.80
N ALA A 168 -3.39 18.89 -17.99
CA ALA A 168 -2.46 19.65 -17.17
C ALA A 168 -2.81 19.58 -15.66
N ASP A 169 -4.08 19.77 -15.33
CA ASP A 169 -4.58 19.71 -13.94
C ASP A 169 -4.40 18.32 -13.32
N GLU A 170 -4.80 17.27 -14.04
CA GLU A 170 -4.65 15.88 -13.58
C GLU A 170 -3.18 15.47 -13.46
N PHE A 171 -2.32 15.90 -14.39
CA PHE A 171 -0.88 15.66 -14.35
C PHE A 171 -0.28 16.29 -13.09
N ARG A 172 -0.59 17.56 -12.83
CA ARG A 172 -0.11 18.28 -11.65
C ARG A 172 -0.59 17.63 -10.36
N ALA A 173 -1.87 17.24 -10.28
CA ALA A 173 -2.42 16.54 -9.13
C ALA A 173 -1.70 15.20 -8.89
N GLN A 174 -1.51 14.40 -9.94
CA GLN A 174 -0.83 13.11 -9.87
C GLN A 174 0.64 13.24 -9.44
N VAL A 175 1.37 14.22 -9.99
CA VAL A 175 2.78 14.46 -9.63
C VAL A 175 2.87 14.93 -8.18
N ARG A 176 1.97 15.82 -7.72
CA ARG A 176 1.92 16.26 -6.33
C ARG A 176 1.73 15.09 -5.37
N GLU A 177 0.82 14.16 -5.69
CA GLU A 177 0.60 12.94 -4.92
C GLU A 177 1.89 12.11 -4.83
N VAL A 178 2.52 11.79 -5.97
CA VAL A 178 3.75 10.99 -6.02
C VAL A 178 4.87 11.64 -5.19
N VAL A 179 5.15 12.93 -5.39
CA VAL A 179 6.22 13.65 -4.69
C VAL A 179 5.96 13.72 -3.19
N SER A 180 4.71 13.95 -2.77
CA SER A 180 4.32 14.01 -1.36
C SER A 180 4.56 12.67 -0.66
N PHE A 181 4.11 11.57 -1.25
CA PHE A 181 4.22 10.24 -0.63
C PHE A 181 5.60 9.60 -0.77
N LEU A 182 6.42 9.99 -1.76
CA LEU A 182 7.84 9.58 -1.85
C LEU A 182 8.68 10.08 -0.65
N LYS A 183 8.20 11.10 0.07
CA LYS A 183 8.84 11.68 1.27
C LYS A 183 8.33 11.04 2.56
N LYS A 184 7.24 10.29 2.52
CA LYS A 184 6.57 9.73 3.71
C LYS A 184 6.99 8.29 3.96
N ARG A 185 6.88 7.89 5.23
CA ARG A 185 7.04 6.51 5.68
C ARG A 185 5.74 6.05 6.35
N ASN A 186 5.43 4.78 6.17
CA ASN A 186 4.31 4.14 6.86
C ASN A 186 4.69 3.80 8.31
N ARG A 187 3.72 3.33 9.09
CA ARG A 187 3.88 2.99 10.51
C ARG A 187 5.03 2.00 10.78
N MET A 188 5.30 1.09 9.84
CA MET A 188 6.39 0.11 9.97
C MET A 188 7.75 0.66 9.51
N GLY A 189 7.85 1.96 9.21
CA GLY A 189 9.08 2.64 8.78
C GLY A 189 9.43 2.46 7.30
N HIS A 190 8.64 1.71 6.54
CA HIS A 190 8.83 1.55 5.09
C HIS A 190 8.31 2.79 4.33
N PRO A 191 8.85 3.11 3.14
CA PRO A 191 8.32 4.20 2.32
C PRO A 191 6.83 4.00 1.99
N GLU A 192 6.04 5.08 1.94
CA GLU A 192 4.66 5.00 1.45
C GLU A 192 4.62 4.74 -0.07
N ILE A 193 5.48 5.45 -0.81
CA ILE A 193 5.79 5.17 -2.23
C ILE A 193 7.30 4.97 -2.39
N ASP A 194 7.69 4.05 -3.27
CA ASP A 194 9.07 3.93 -3.77
C ASP A 194 9.09 3.66 -5.28
N LEU A 195 10.25 3.84 -5.91
CA LEU A 195 10.47 3.54 -7.32
C LEU A 195 10.84 2.07 -7.51
N PHE A 196 10.29 1.44 -8.54
CA PHE A 196 10.65 0.09 -8.97
C PHE A 196 11.60 0.10 -10.19
N PRO A 197 12.63 -0.77 -10.22
CA PRO A 197 13.02 -1.71 -9.17
C PRO A 197 13.62 -0.99 -7.95
N THR A 198 13.69 -1.67 -6.81
CA THR A 198 14.28 -1.10 -5.58
C THR A 198 15.75 -0.70 -5.76
N THR A 199 16.42 -1.29 -6.75
CA THR A 199 17.78 -0.97 -7.22
C THR A 199 17.87 0.33 -8.03
N THR A 200 16.76 1.03 -8.27
CA THR A 200 16.74 2.35 -8.93
C THR A 200 17.73 3.30 -8.22
N PRO A 201 18.60 4.01 -8.97
CA PRO A 201 19.61 4.89 -8.39
C PRO A 201 19.03 5.93 -7.43
N ILE A 202 19.77 6.23 -6.37
CA ILE A 202 19.33 7.16 -5.32
C ILE A 202 19.14 8.58 -5.88
N GLU A 203 19.90 8.93 -6.91
CA GLU A 203 19.85 10.21 -7.61
C GLU A 203 18.50 10.41 -8.30
N VAL A 204 17.95 9.37 -8.92
CA VAL A 204 16.62 9.41 -9.56
C VAL A 204 15.53 9.62 -8.49
N LYS A 205 15.62 8.86 -7.39
CA LYS A 205 14.68 9.01 -6.25
C LYS A 205 14.75 10.42 -5.65
N LYS A 206 15.96 10.96 -5.49
CA LYS A 206 16.20 12.31 -4.99
C LYS A 206 15.63 13.36 -5.94
N ALA A 207 15.88 13.23 -7.24
CA ALA A 207 15.39 14.16 -8.25
C ALA A 207 13.86 14.26 -8.23
N PHE A 208 13.12 13.15 -8.14
CA PHE A 208 11.66 13.20 -7.98
C PHE A 208 11.23 13.92 -6.69
N ARG A 209 11.88 13.63 -5.55
CA ARG A 209 11.53 14.25 -4.26
C ARG A 209 11.77 15.77 -4.24
N GLU A 210 12.72 16.26 -5.02
CA GLU A 210 13.11 17.67 -5.07
C GLU A 210 12.26 18.50 -6.03
N ILE A 211 11.36 17.89 -6.82
CA ILE A 211 10.42 18.63 -7.67
C ILE A 211 9.48 19.45 -6.78
N ASP A 212 9.56 20.78 -6.92
CA ASP A 212 8.63 21.71 -6.32
C ASP A 212 7.43 21.90 -7.26
N VAL A 213 6.39 21.11 -7.02
CA VAL A 213 5.20 21.09 -7.88
C VAL A 213 4.47 22.42 -7.86
N ASP A 214 4.48 23.15 -6.75
CA ASP A 214 3.67 24.36 -6.60
C ASP A 214 4.40 25.61 -7.11
N ALA A 215 5.74 25.58 -7.18
CA ALA A 215 6.54 26.67 -7.75
C ALA A 215 6.65 26.65 -9.30
N LEU A 216 6.40 25.50 -9.94
CA LEU A 216 6.56 25.33 -11.38
C LEU A 216 5.23 25.57 -12.12
N ASP A 217 5.29 26.27 -13.25
CA ASP A 217 4.20 26.29 -14.23
C ASP A 217 4.04 24.92 -14.92
N ASP A 218 2.95 24.73 -15.67
CA ASP A 218 2.62 23.41 -16.25
C ASP A 218 3.70 22.91 -17.22
N ALA A 219 4.29 23.79 -18.03
CA ALA A 219 5.30 23.41 -19.00
C ALA A 219 6.63 23.04 -18.32
N ALA A 220 7.03 23.82 -17.32
CA ALA A 220 8.24 23.59 -16.55
C ALA A 220 8.13 22.33 -15.68
N LEU A 221 6.96 22.11 -15.05
CA LEU A 221 6.68 20.89 -14.28
C LEU A 221 6.76 19.66 -15.19
N ARG A 222 6.15 19.75 -16.38
CA ARG A 222 6.18 18.67 -17.37
C ARG A 222 7.61 18.32 -17.76
N ALA A 223 8.40 19.32 -18.17
CA ALA A 223 9.80 19.13 -18.57
C ALA A 223 10.67 18.57 -17.44
N ALA A 224 10.48 19.03 -16.20
CA ALA A 224 11.20 18.52 -15.05
C ALA A 224 10.92 17.03 -14.82
N VAL A 225 9.64 16.64 -14.86
CA VAL A 225 9.25 15.24 -14.65
C VAL A 225 9.67 14.35 -15.83
N ASP A 226 9.50 14.82 -17.07
CA ASP A 226 9.93 14.09 -18.28
C ASP A 226 11.43 13.76 -18.20
N LYS A 227 12.25 14.72 -17.78
CA LYS A 227 13.69 14.52 -17.59
C LYS A 227 13.98 13.40 -16.58
N VAL A 228 13.37 13.46 -15.39
CA VAL A 228 13.61 12.46 -14.34
C VAL A 228 13.11 11.08 -14.78
N ALA A 229 11.96 11.01 -15.46
CA ALA A 229 11.43 9.76 -16.01
C ALA A 229 12.33 9.17 -17.10
N GLN A 230 12.96 10.01 -17.93
CA GLN A 230 13.93 9.57 -18.92
C GLN A 230 15.20 9.02 -18.27
N ASP A 231 15.77 9.75 -17.30
CA ASP A 231 16.95 9.30 -16.55
C ASP A 231 16.68 7.96 -15.85
N TRP A 232 15.48 7.81 -15.26
CA TRP A 232 15.04 6.56 -14.67
C TRP A 232 15.01 5.42 -15.69
N ARG A 233 14.36 5.63 -16.85
CA ARG A 233 14.29 4.62 -17.92
C ARG A 233 15.66 4.16 -18.41
N VAL A 234 16.58 5.10 -18.60
CA VAL A 234 17.94 4.79 -19.04
C VAL A 234 18.70 3.99 -17.99
N SER A 235 18.44 4.25 -16.71
CA SER A 235 19.07 3.53 -15.59
C SER A 235 18.55 2.10 -15.38
N LEU A 236 17.41 1.72 -16.00
CA LEU A 236 16.85 0.38 -15.84
C LEU A 236 17.75 -0.69 -16.48
N PRO A 237 17.96 -1.83 -15.80
CA PRO A 237 18.50 -3.04 -16.42
C PRO A 237 17.71 -3.39 -17.68
N ALA A 238 18.40 -3.89 -18.71
CA ALA A 238 17.79 -4.10 -20.03
C ALA A 238 16.58 -5.04 -19.97
N GLU A 239 16.68 -6.08 -19.16
CA GLU A 239 15.66 -7.09 -18.88
C GLU A 239 14.43 -6.53 -18.17
N LEU A 240 14.51 -5.35 -17.52
CA LEU A 240 13.37 -4.72 -16.82
C LEU A 240 12.74 -3.56 -17.61
N ARG A 241 13.25 -3.22 -18.80
CA ARG A 241 12.74 -2.07 -19.57
C ARG A 241 11.39 -2.33 -20.20
N GLU A 242 11.10 -3.57 -20.58
CA GLU A 242 9.77 -3.98 -21.01
C GLU A 242 8.92 -4.28 -19.78
N GLU A 243 8.17 -3.28 -19.32
CA GLU A 243 7.34 -3.40 -18.13
C GLU A 243 6.00 -4.10 -18.42
N SER A 244 6.06 -5.40 -18.69
CA SER A 244 4.91 -6.24 -18.99
C SER A 244 4.93 -7.53 -18.16
N VAL A 245 3.75 -8.08 -17.84
CA VAL A 245 3.63 -9.41 -17.23
C VAL A 245 4.04 -10.55 -18.18
N ASP A 246 4.11 -10.25 -19.48
CA ASP A 246 4.63 -11.18 -20.50
C ASP A 246 6.17 -11.23 -20.48
N ASN A 247 6.82 -10.17 -20.01
CA ASN A 247 8.26 -10.17 -19.77
C ASN A 247 8.56 -10.97 -18.49
N PHE A 248 9.29 -12.09 -18.65
CA PHE A 248 9.63 -12.99 -17.57
C PHE A 248 10.39 -12.31 -16.42
N ASP A 249 11.43 -11.54 -16.72
CA ASP A 249 12.30 -10.93 -15.72
C ASP A 249 11.54 -9.84 -14.95
N TRP A 250 10.79 -9.02 -15.67
CA TRP A 250 9.97 -7.97 -15.06
C TRP A 250 8.86 -8.55 -14.20
N ARG A 251 8.11 -9.56 -14.70
CA ARG A 251 7.04 -10.21 -13.93
C ARG A 251 7.58 -10.79 -12.63
N ASN A 252 8.68 -11.53 -12.68
CA ASN A 252 9.24 -12.15 -11.47
C ASN A 252 9.74 -11.11 -10.48
N ALA A 253 10.44 -10.07 -10.97
CA ALA A 253 10.94 -9.00 -10.12
C ALA A 253 9.79 -8.20 -9.48
N MET A 254 8.75 -7.86 -10.25
CA MET A 254 7.58 -7.15 -9.73
C MET A 254 6.78 -8.04 -8.77
N CYS A 255 6.57 -9.31 -9.11
CA CYS A 255 5.85 -10.25 -8.26
C CYS A 255 6.56 -10.48 -6.91
N ALA A 256 7.89 -10.49 -6.89
CA ALA A 256 8.66 -10.54 -5.64
C ALA A 256 8.57 -9.21 -4.85
N ALA A 257 8.25 -8.11 -5.53
CA ALA A 257 8.13 -6.79 -4.94
C ALA A 257 6.71 -6.44 -4.47
N VAL A 258 5.66 -7.22 -4.77
CA VAL A 258 4.26 -6.92 -4.38
C VAL A 258 3.64 -7.94 -3.43
#